data_AF-A0A0D5W7U4-F1
#
_entry.id   AF-A0A0D5W7U4-F1
#
_cell.length_a   1.000
_cell.length_b   1.000
_cell.length_c   1.000
_cell.angle_alpha   90.00
_cell.angle_beta   90.00
_cell.angle_gamma   90.00
#
_symmetry.space_group_name_H-M   'P 1'
#
loop_
_entity.id
_entity.type
_entity.pdbx_description
1 polymer ?
#
loop_
_entity_poly.entity_id
_entity_poly.type
_entity_poly.pdbx_seq_one_letter_code
_entity_poly.pdbx_strand_id
1 'polypeptide(L)'
;AFFTPYIGHGESVRIIDAELGTLEHVHSGATPRRRGLTRRESNSDANDNDPLVVNTDKGRIRGITVDAPSGKKVDVWLGIPYAQPPVGPLRFRHPRPAEKWTGVLNTTTPPNSCVQIVDTVFGDFPGATMWNPNTPLSEDCLYINVVSPRPRPKNAAVMLWIFGGGFYSGTATLDVYDHRALASEENVIVVSLQYRVASLGFLFLGTPEAPGNAGLFDQNLALRWVRDNIHRFGGDPSRVTLFGESAGAVSVSLHLLSALSRDLFQRAILQSGSPTAPWALVSREEATLRALRLAEAVGCPHEPSKLSDAVECLRGKDPHVLVNNEWGTLGICEFPFVPVVDGAFLDETPQRSLASGRFKKTEILTGSNTEEGYYFIIYYLTELLRKEEGVTVTREEFLQAVRELNPYVNGAARQAIVFEYT
;
A
#
# COMPACT_ATOMS: atom_id res chain seq x y z
N ALA A 1 3.17 -25.94 -10.09
CA ALA A 1 4.63 -25.94 -10.28
C ALA A 1 5.23 -25.12 -9.15
N PHE A 2 5.78 -25.81 -8.15
CA PHE A 2 6.28 -25.20 -6.91
C PHE A 2 7.70 -24.67 -7.14
N PHE A 3 7.96 -23.42 -6.77
CA PHE A 3 9.32 -22.91 -6.58
C PHE A 3 9.61 -22.88 -5.08
N THR A 4 10.38 -23.87 -4.63
CA THR A 4 11.09 -23.86 -3.36
C THR A 4 12.41 -23.12 -3.57
N PRO A 5 12.79 -22.10 -2.77
CA PRO A 5 14.12 -21.53 -2.88
C PRO A 5 15.15 -22.44 -2.21
N TYR A 6 16.12 -22.86 -3.01
CA TYR A 6 17.31 -23.63 -2.64
C TYR A 6 18.30 -22.69 -1.92
N ILE A 7 18.72 -23.02 -0.69
CA ILE A 7 19.73 -22.28 0.06
C ILE A 7 21.11 -22.84 -0.31
N GLY A 8 21.91 -22.05 -1.01
CA GLY A 8 23.33 -22.32 -1.24
C GLY A 8 24.18 -21.56 -0.22
N HIS A 9 24.88 -22.28 0.65
CA HIS A 9 25.93 -21.73 1.52
C HIS A 9 27.14 -21.27 0.70
N GLY A 10 27.58 -20.03 0.94
CA GLY A 10 28.85 -19.50 0.48
C GLY A 10 29.32 -18.40 1.42
N GLU A 11 30.19 -18.77 2.36
CA GLU A 11 30.89 -17.83 3.24
C GLU A 11 31.82 -16.92 2.44
N SER A 12 31.87 -15.63 2.78
CA SER A 12 33.14 -14.92 2.90
C SER A 12 32.98 -13.62 3.70
N VAL A 13 33.55 -13.64 4.90
CA VAL A 13 33.80 -12.49 5.77
C VAL A 13 34.89 -11.63 5.12
N ARG A 14 34.70 -10.32 4.98
CA ARG A 14 35.78 -9.37 4.69
C ARG A 14 36.08 -8.53 5.93
N ILE A 15 37.28 -8.76 6.46
CA ILE A 15 37.93 -7.95 7.48
C ILE A 15 38.42 -6.66 6.81
N ILE A 16 38.11 -5.52 7.42
CA ILE A 16 38.67 -4.19 7.08
C ILE A 16 39.91 -4.04 7.95
N ASP A 17 41.07 -3.81 7.33
CA ASP A 17 42.27 -3.40 8.05
C ASP A 17 42.76 -2.05 7.53
N ALA A 18 43.27 -1.25 8.46
CA ALA A 18 43.55 0.17 8.32
C ALA A 18 45.06 0.47 8.28
N GLU A 19 45.37 1.61 7.66
CA GLU A 19 46.55 2.48 7.84
C GLU A 19 47.90 2.22 7.14
N LEU A 20 48.59 3.37 7.02
CA LEU A 20 49.96 3.70 6.57
C LEU A 20 50.07 4.02 5.06
N GLY A 21 50.39 5.24 4.59
CA GLY A 21 51.05 6.40 5.19
C GLY A 21 52.43 6.59 4.54
N THR A 22 52.61 7.58 3.67
CA THR A 22 53.88 8.32 3.46
C THR A 22 53.71 9.53 2.53
N LEU A 23 54.32 10.64 2.96
CA LEU A 23 54.41 11.95 2.34
C LEU A 23 55.57 12.01 1.32
N GLU A 24 55.47 12.89 0.31
CA GLU A 24 56.64 13.64 -0.17
C GLU A 24 56.28 14.98 -0.85
N HIS A 25 57.28 15.85 -0.93
CA HIS A 25 57.23 17.31 -0.82
C HIS A 25 56.94 18.15 -2.09
N VAL A 26 56.24 19.25 -1.82
CA VAL A 26 56.23 20.62 -2.38
C VAL A 26 57.37 21.06 -3.33
N HIS A 27 57.02 21.68 -4.48
CA HIS A 27 57.63 22.95 -4.89
C HIS A 27 56.75 23.86 -5.76
N SER A 28 57.03 25.16 -5.60
CA SER A 28 56.27 26.38 -5.87
C SER A 28 56.27 26.88 -7.32
N GLY A 29 55.29 27.74 -7.65
CA GLY A 29 55.61 29.00 -8.33
C GLY A 29 54.75 29.43 -9.53
N ALA A 30 54.22 30.66 -9.41
CA ALA A 30 53.92 31.63 -10.46
C ALA A 30 52.59 31.55 -11.25
N THR A 31 51.73 32.54 -10.98
CA THR A 31 50.77 33.13 -11.94
C THR A 31 51.50 34.05 -12.93
N PRO A 32 51.04 34.19 -14.19
CA PRO A 32 50.25 35.39 -14.48
C PRO A 32 49.19 35.29 -15.62
N ARG A 33 48.29 36.28 -15.58
CA ARG A 33 47.54 36.94 -16.67
C ARG A 33 46.24 36.33 -17.22
N ARG A 34 45.19 37.12 -16.95
CA ARG A 34 43.91 37.26 -17.66
C ARG A 34 44.00 37.06 -19.18
N ARG A 35 43.17 36.15 -19.69
CA ARG A 35 42.51 36.27 -20.99
C ARG A 35 41.01 36.10 -20.79
N GLY A 36 40.22 37.05 -21.29
CA GLY A 36 38.78 36.95 -21.31
C GLY A 36 38.35 35.73 -22.10
N LEU A 37 37.59 34.85 -21.47
CA LEU A 37 36.74 33.90 -22.17
C LEU A 37 35.31 34.39 -22.02
N THR A 38 34.72 34.63 -23.18
CA THR A 38 33.31 34.84 -23.40
C THR A 38 32.49 33.87 -22.56
N ARG A 39 31.59 34.44 -21.76
CA ARG A 39 30.53 33.72 -21.06
C ARG A 39 29.67 33.09 -22.16
N ARG A 40 29.96 31.84 -22.51
CA ARG A 40 28.97 30.98 -23.16
C ARG A 40 27.83 30.89 -22.17
N GLU A 41 26.76 31.62 -22.46
CA GLU A 41 25.44 31.26 -21.98
C GLU A 41 25.26 29.79 -22.32
N SER A 42 25.32 28.94 -21.31
CA SER A 42 24.96 27.55 -21.42
C SER A 42 23.48 27.52 -21.73
N ASN A 43 23.16 27.41 -23.02
CA ASN A 43 21.86 26.94 -23.49
C ASN A 43 21.40 25.80 -22.58
N SER A 44 20.32 26.03 -21.84
CA SER A 44 19.68 25.05 -20.96
C SER A 44 18.86 23.99 -21.71
N ASP A 45 19.02 23.88 -23.03
CA ASP A 45 18.20 23.04 -23.91
C ASP A 45 18.95 21.79 -24.41
N ALA A 46 19.89 21.28 -23.62
CA ALA A 46 20.63 20.05 -23.92
C ALA A 46 20.32 18.96 -22.88
N ASN A 47 19.10 18.39 -22.92
CA ASN A 47 18.82 16.97 -22.56
C ASN A 47 17.34 16.51 -22.70
N ASP A 48 16.57 17.02 -23.68
CA ASP A 48 15.20 16.52 -23.93
C ASP A 48 15.15 15.16 -24.68
N ASN A 49 16.29 14.51 -24.91
CA ASN A 49 16.39 13.20 -25.58
C ASN A 49 16.66 12.01 -24.64
N ASP A 50 16.77 12.23 -23.31
CA ASP A 50 16.92 11.12 -22.35
C ASP A 50 15.57 10.44 -22.12
N PRO A 51 15.36 9.19 -22.59
CA PRO A 51 14.07 8.51 -22.41
C PRO A 51 13.72 8.27 -20.94
N LEU A 52 14.70 8.32 -20.01
CA LEU A 52 14.43 8.17 -18.57
C LEU A 52 13.86 9.44 -17.94
N VAL A 53 13.97 10.60 -18.61
CA VAL A 53 13.33 11.85 -18.18
C VAL A 53 11.91 11.91 -18.73
N VAL A 54 10.91 11.91 -17.85
CA VAL A 54 9.49 11.96 -18.20
C VAL A 54 8.87 13.25 -17.66
N ASN A 55 8.19 14.01 -18.53
CA ASN A 55 7.51 15.25 -18.15
C ASN A 55 6.05 15.01 -17.76
N THR A 56 5.79 14.77 -16.47
CA THR A 56 4.43 14.58 -15.91
C THR A 56 3.64 15.90 -15.92
N ASP A 57 2.35 15.86 -15.54
CA ASP A 57 1.52 17.06 -15.38
C ASP A 57 1.99 18.02 -14.27
N LYS A 58 2.79 17.52 -13.30
CA LYS A 58 3.30 18.29 -12.16
C LYS A 58 4.77 18.69 -12.26
N GLY A 59 5.54 18.03 -13.12
CA GLY A 59 6.95 18.33 -13.34
C GLY A 59 7.72 17.17 -13.96
N ARG A 60 9.01 17.38 -14.20
CA ARG A 60 9.88 16.35 -14.79
C ARG A 60 10.39 15.40 -13.71
N ILE A 61 10.43 14.12 -14.03
CA ILE A 61 11.05 13.08 -13.21
C ILE A 61 12.11 12.32 -14.01
N ARG A 62 13.09 11.73 -13.33
CA ARG A 62 14.11 10.85 -13.91
C ARG A 62 14.06 9.47 -13.27
N GLY A 63 13.83 8.47 -14.09
CA GLY A 63 13.91 7.05 -13.71
C GLY A 63 15.30 6.47 -13.89
N ILE A 64 15.39 5.14 -13.82
CA ILE A 64 16.63 4.38 -14.01
C ILE A 64 16.32 3.09 -14.78
N THR A 65 17.24 2.64 -15.63
CA THR A 65 17.16 1.28 -16.20
C THR A 65 17.76 0.28 -15.23
N VAL A 66 17.06 -0.81 -14.98
CA VAL A 66 17.52 -1.92 -14.12
C VAL A 66 17.28 -3.26 -14.82
N ASP A 67 18.00 -4.29 -14.36
CA ASP A 67 17.76 -5.67 -14.79
C ASP A 67 16.67 -6.31 -13.92
N ALA A 68 15.73 -7.00 -14.56
CA ALA A 68 14.79 -7.92 -13.92
C ALA A 68 15.54 -9.19 -13.46
N PRO A 69 14.97 -9.99 -12.55
CA PRO A 69 15.55 -11.28 -12.17
C PRO A 69 15.82 -12.23 -13.34
N SER A 70 15.07 -12.10 -14.45
CA SER A 70 15.28 -12.87 -15.69
C SER A 70 16.45 -12.37 -16.55
N GLY A 71 17.12 -11.28 -16.16
CA GLY A 71 18.18 -10.62 -16.94
C GLY A 71 17.68 -9.67 -18.03
N LYS A 72 16.36 -9.54 -18.22
CA LYS A 72 15.77 -8.55 -19.13
C LYS A 72 15.82 -7.16 -18.51
N LYS A 73 16.09 -6.13 -19.32
CA LYS A 73 16.10 -4.74 -18.86
C LYS A 73 14.71 -4.12 -18.84
N VAL A 74 14.44 -3.30 -17.84
CA VAL A 74 13.23 -2.48 -17.70
C VAL A 74 13.60 -1.06 -17.27
N ASP A 75 12.74 -0.09 -17.58
CA ASP A 75 12.86 1.28 -17.05
C ASP A 75 11.93 1.43 -15.83
N VAL A 76 12.46 1.96 -14.73
CA VAL A 76 11.72 2.13 -13.47
C VAL A 76 11.72 3.57 -13.00
N TRP A 77 10.57 4.01 -12.47
CA TRP A 77 10.40 5.26 -11.76
C TRP A 77 9.75 4.94 -10.40
N LEU A 78 10.52 5.08 -9.34
CA LEU A 78 10.13 4.74 -7.98
C LEU A 78 9.98 6.02 -7.16
N GLY A 79 8.88 6.12 -6.40
CA GLY A 79 8.65 7.26 -5.51
C GLY A 79 8.18 8.54 -6.22
N ILE A 80 7.23 8.43 -7.17
CA ILE A 80 6.63 9.60 -7.83
C ILE A 80 5.53 10.19 -6.91
N PRO A 81 5.63 11.45 -6.45
CA PRO A 81 4.60 12.03 -5.59
C PRO A 81 3.32 12.31 -6.38
N TYR A 82 2.20 11.77 -5.92
CA TYR A 82 0.88 12.02 -6.53
C TYR A 82 -0.03 12.90 -5.66
N ALA A 83 0.30 13.05 -4.37
CA ALA A 83 -0.42 13.88 -3.41
C ALA A 83 0.53 14.76 -2.59
N GLN A 84 -0.02 15.80 -1.95
CA GLN A 84 0.67 16.48 -0.85
C GLN A 84 0.87 15.50 0.32
N PRO A 85 1.98 15.57 1.06
CA PRO A 85 2.17 14.78 2.26
C PRO A 85 1.01 15.00 3.24
N PRO A 86 0.29 13.95 3.68
CA PRO A 86 -0.91 14.06 4.51
C PRO A 86 -0.59 14.30 6.00
N VAL A 87 0.33 15.22 6.28
CA VAL A 87 0.87 15.51 7.61
C VAL A 87 0.16 16.69 8.30
N GLY A 88 0.29 16.77 9.61
CA GLY A 88 -0.26 17.87 10.42
C GLY A 88 -1.77 18.04 10.20
N PRO A 89 -2.27 19.21 9.75
CA PRO A 89 -3.70 19.44 9.55
C PRO A 89 -4.34 18.58 8.44
N LEU A 90 -3.52 17.98 7.56
CA LEU A 90 -3.99 17.09 6.49
C LEU A 90 -4.19 15.64 6.98
N ARG A 91 -3.70 15.28 8.17
CA ARG A 91 -3.92 13.95 8.75
C ARG A 91 -5.42 13.68 8.90
N PHE A 92 -5.81 12.44 8.57
CA PHE A 92 -7.18 11.91 8.46
C PHE A 92 -8.05 12.47 7.33
N ARG A 93 -7.65 13.57 6.69
CA ARG A 93 -8.42 14.18 5.60
C ARG A 93 -8.13 13.50 4.27
N HIS A 94 -9.04 13.66 3.31
CA HIS A 94 -8.80 13.26 1.92
C HIS A 94 -7.55 13.95 1.34
N PRO A 95 -6.79 13.28 0.47
CA PRO A 95 -5.55 13.80 -0.08
C PRO A 95 -5.79 15.03 -0.96
N ARG A 96 -4.76 15.87 -1.06
CA ARG A 96 -4.69 16.95 -2.03
C ARG A 96 -3.69 16.60 -3.12
N PRO A 97 -3.92 16.94 -4.40
CA PRO A 97 -2.94 16.70 -5.46
C PRO A 97 -1.58 17.31 -5.13
N ALA A 98 -0.49 16.63 -5.49
CA ALA A 98 0.86 17.17 -5.29
C ALA A 98 1.02 18.56 -5.92
N GLU A 99 1.84 19.39 -5.27
CA GLU A 99 2.25 20.68 -5.83
C GLU A 99 3.18 20.47 -7.04
N LYS A 100 3.22 21.47 -7.92
CA LYS A 100 4.17 21.44 -9.04
C LYS A 100 5.58 21.69 -8.51
N TRP A 101 6.56 21.02 -9.11
CA TRP A 101 7.97 21.28 -8.81
C TRP A 101 8.73 21.78 -10.03
N THR A 102 9.80 22.54 -9.78
CA THR A 102 10.76 22.97 -10.79
C THR A 102 11.96 22.03 -10.81
N GLY A 103 12.59 21.86 -11.98
CA GLY A 103 13.75 20.97 -12.13
C GLY A 103 13.36 19.56 -12.58
N VAL A 104 14.18 18.57 -12.23
CA VAL A 104 13.97 17.14 -12.52
C VAL A 104 14.10 16.38 -11.21
N LEU A 105 13.02 15.75 -10.75
CA LEU A 105 13.01 14.93 -9.54
C LEU A 105 13.59 13.54 -9.86
N ASN A 106 14.58 13.07 -9.11
CA ASN A 106 15.08 11.71 -9.28
C ASN A 106 14.13 10.72 -8.58
N THR A 107 13.54 9.81 -9.36
CA THR A 107 12.59 8.79 -8.89
C THR A 107 13.22 7.41 -9.06
N THR A 108 14.30 7.16 -8.32
CA THR A 108 15.15 5.97 -8.47
C THR A 108 15.25 5.15 -7.18
N THR A 109 14.52 5.54 -6.14
CA THR A 109 14.57 4.93 -4.81
C THR A 109 13.16 4.54 -4.40
N PRO A 110 12.95 3.33 -3.84
CA PRO A 110 11.65 2.95 -3.28
C PRO A 110 11.15 4.00 -2.26
N PRO A 111 9.87 4.39 -2.32
CA PRO A 111 9.34 5.40 -1.40
C PRO A 111 9.22 4.86 0.03
N ASN A 112 8.95 5.78 0.97
CA ASN A 112 8.56 5.41 2.33
C ASN A 112 7.29 4.53 2.32
N SER A 113 7.21 3.65 3.30
CA SER A 113 5.99 2.91 3.62
C SER A 113 5.11 3.77 4.55
N CYS A 114 3.80 3.70 4.40
CA CYS A 114 2.90 4.42 5.31
C CYS A 114 3.04 3.86 6.73
N VAL A 115 2.93 4.73 7.75
CA VAL A 115 3.01 4.31 9.15
C VAL A 115 1.98 3.21 9.44
N GLN A 116 2.47 2.13 10.04
CA GLN A 116 1.74 0.90 10.35
C GLN A 116 2.45 0.17 11.48
N ILE A 117 1.78 -0.81 12.10
CA ILE A 117 2.43 -1.74 13.02
C ILE A 117 3.41 -2.66 12.27
N VAL A 118 4.46 -3.12 12.95
CA VAL A 118 5.38 -4.13 12.42
C VAL A 118 5.08 -5.44 13.14
N ASP A 119 4.90 -6.52 12.39
CA ASP A 119 4.68 -7.84 12.95
C ASP A 119 5.98 -8.41 13.51
N THR A 120 5.99 -8.66 14.82
CA THR A 120 7.11 -9.29 15.53
C THR A 120 6.70 -10.56 16.27
N VAL A 121 5.48 -11.08 16.03
CA VAL A 121 4.92 -12.23 16.78
C VAL A 121 5.81 -13.46 16.63
N PHE A 122 6.37 -13.68 15.43
CA PHE A 122 7.28 -14.79 15.13
C PHE A 122 8.73 -14.36 14.93
N GLY A 123 9.13 -13.20 15.47
CA GLY A 123 10.48 -12.64 15.31
C GLY A 123 10.88 -12.52 13.84
N ASP A 124 12.09 -12.97 13.50
CA ASP A 124 12.64 -12.88 12.14
C ASP A 124 12.18 -13.99 11.18
N PHE A 125 11.08 -14.69 11.48
CA PHE A 125 10.57 -15.76 10.62
C PHE A 125 10.26 -15.23 9.21
N PRO A 126 10.91 -15.75 8.14
CA PRO A 126 10.77 -15.20 6.79
C PRO A 126 9.34 -15.15 6.26
N GLY A 127 8.48 -16.12 6.63
CA GLY A 127 7.08 -16.15 6.21
C GLY A 127 6.21 -15.05 6.85
N ALA A 128 6.69 -14.42 7.92
CA ALA A 128 6.09 -13.23 8.53
C ALA A 128 6.78 -11.96 8.05
N THR A 129 8.11 -11.90 8.13
CA THR A 129 8.88 -10.68 7.81
C THR A 129 8.82 -10.28 6.34
N MET A 130 8.50 -11.19 5.42
CA MET A 130 8.28 -10.84 4.01
C MET A 130 7.10 -9.86 3.79
N TRP A 131 6.20 -9.74 4.77
CA TRP A 131 5.06 -8.82 4.75
C TRP A 131 5.32 -7.52 5.53
N ASN A 132 6.41 -7.46 6.30
CA ASN A 132 6.77 -6.27 7.05
C ASN A 132 7.33 -5.18 6.12
N PRO A 133 7.14 -3.89 6.46
CA PRO A 133 7.64 -2.78 5.67
C PRO A 133 9.17 -2.86 5.50
N ASN A 134 9.63 -2.87 4.25
CA ASN A 134 11.05 -2.94 3.87
C ASN A 134 11.66 -1.56 3.55
N THR A 135 10.91 -0.48 3.78
CA THR A 135 11.36 0.92 3.65
C THR A 135 10.95 1.72 4.90
N PRO A 136 11.56 2.90 5.17
CA PRO A 136 11.23 3.70 6.34
C PRO A 136 9.73 4.00 6.43
N LEU A 137 9.20 3.96 7.65
CA LEU A 137 7.83 4.33 7.96
C LEU A 137 7.70 5.86 8.04
N SER A 138 6.75 6.43 7.30
CA SER A 138 6.48 7.88 7.31
C SER A 138 5.02 8.17 6.96
N GLU A 139 4.48 9.27 7.47
CA GLU A 139 3.19 9.81 7.00
C GLU A 139 3.33 10.42 5.59
N ASP A 140 4.51 10.91 5.25
CA ASP A 140 4.86 11.24 3.87
C ASP A 140 5.16 9.96 3.10
N CYS A 141 4.08 9.28 2.68
CA CYS A 141 4.11 8.00 1.98
C CYS A 141 3.31 7.99 0.66
N LEU A 142 2.66 9.07 0.25
CA LEU A 142 1.75 9.07 -0.91
C LEU A 142 2.48 9.15 -2.26
N TYR A 143 3.06 8.02 -2.65
CA TYR A 143 3.86 7.85 -3.85
C TYR A 143 3.36 6.74 -4.79
N ILE A 144 3.69 6.85 -6.07
CA ILE A 144 3.46 5.86 -7.12
C ILE A 144 4.79 5.32 -7.64
N ASN A 145 4.81 4.05 -8.03
CA ASN A 145 5.89 3.42 -8.76
C ASN A 145 5.41 3.00 -10.15
N VAL A 146 6.24 3.20 -11.18
CA VAL A 146 5.95 2.79 -12.57
C VAL A 146 7.12 1.98 -13.10
N VAL A 147 6.84 0.82 -13.70
CA VAL A 147 7.81 -0.04 -14.38
C VAL A 147 7.35 -0.28 -15.81
N SER A 148 8.22 0.05 -16.77
CA SER A 148 7.99 -0.12 -18.20
C SER A 148 8.97 -1.14 -18.78
N PRO A 149 8.53 -2.05 -19.67
CA PRO A 149 9.44 -2.95 -20.37
C PRO A 149 10.36 -2.18 -21.32
N ARG A 150 11.48 -2.82 -21.71
CA ARG A 150 12.35 -2.35 -22.78
C ARG A 150 12.32 -3.31 -23.99
N PRO A 151 12.19 -2.79 -25.22
CA PRO A 151 12.01 -1.38 -25.58
C PRO A 151 10.67 -0.81 -25.09
N ARG A 152 10.63 0.51 -24.80
CA ARG A 152 9.41 1.16 -24.28
C ARG A 152 8.26 0.99 -25.27
N PRO A 153 7.11 0.47 -24.83
CA PRO A 153 5.99 0.22 -25.73
C PRO A 153 5.25 1.52 -26.08
N LYS A 154 4.29 1.41 -27.00
CA LYS A 154 3.31 2.45 -27.30
C LYS A 154 1.92 1.88 -27.01
N ASN A 155 1.17 2.54 -26.12
CA ASN A 155 -0.19 2.15 -25.74
C ASN A 155 -0.29 0.69 -25.22
N ALA A 156 0.67 0.26 -24.40
CA ALA A 156 0.61 -1.03 -23.72
C ALA A 156 -0.52 -1.07 -22.69
N ALA A 157 -1.01 -2.28 -22.38
CA ALA A 157 -1.89 -2.45 -21.23
C ALA A 157 -1.17 -2.03 -19.93
N VAL A 158 -1.94 -1.52 -18.97
CA VAL A 158 -1.43 -1.07 -17.67
C VAL A 158 -2.03 -1.96 -16.59
N MET A 159 -1.20 -2.67 -15.84
CA MET A 159 -1.61 -3.43 -14.65
C MET A 159 -1.27 -2.62 -13.41
N LEU A 160 -2.28 -2.25 -12.62
CA LEU A 160 -2.13 -1.39 -11.45
C LEU A 160 -2.40 -2.17 -10.17
N TRP A 161 -1.35 -2.37 -9.38
CA TRP A 161 -1.34 -3.12 -8.13
C TRP A 161 -1.82 -2.27 -6.96
N ILE A 162 -2.77 -2.80 -6.20
CA ILE A 162 -3.18 -2.29 -4.89
C ILE A 162 -2.92 -3.39 -3.87
N PHE A 163 -2.00 -3.14 -2.92
CA PHE A 163 -1.60 -4.12 -1.92
C PHE A 163 -2.69 -4.34 -0.85
N GLY A 164 -2.67 -5.55 -0.26
CA GLY A 164 -3.48 -5.93 0.90
C GLY A 164 -2.74 -5.78 2.23
N GLY A 165 -3.39 -6.19 3.33
CA GLY A 165 -2.89 -6.00 4.70
C GLY A 165 -3.98 -5.62 5.71
N GLY A 166 -5.19 -6.16 5.54
CA GLY A 166 -6.33 -5.91 6.44
C GLY A 166 -6.71 -4.43 6.59
N PHE A 167 -6.30 -3.56 5.65
CA PHE A 167 -6.37 -2.10 5.76
C PHE A 167 -5.54 -1.47 6.89
N TYR A 168 -4.73 -2.22 7.66
CA TYR A 168 -3.88 -1.69 8.74
C TYR A 168 -2.37 -1.77 8.44
N SER A 169 -1.98 -2.58 7.45
CA SER A 169 -0.59 -2.79 7.05
C SER A 169 -0.46 -2.92 5.52
N GLY A 170 0.77 -3.19 5.08
CA GLY A 170 1.14 -3.40 3.69
C GLY A 170 1.89 -2.23 3.09
N THR A 171 2.62 -2.51 2.01
CA THR A 171 3.35 -1.51 1.24
C THR A 171 3.57 -2.02 -0.18
N ALA A 172 3.56 -1.10 -1.15
CA ALA A 172 3.84 -1.39 -2.54
C ALA A 172 5.34 -1.66 -2.84
N THR A 173 6.20 -1.58 -1.82
CA THR A 173 7.66 -1.74 -1.93
C THR A 173 8.16 -3.14 -1.58
N LEU A 174 7.29 -4.04 -1.10
CA LEU A 174 7.70 -5.41 -0.75
C LEU A 174 8.30 -6.14 -1.95
N ASP A 175 9.34 -6.93 -1.71
CA ASP A 175 10.04 -7.67 -2.78
C ASP A 175 9.15 -8.71 -3.47
N VAL A 176 8.16 -9.27 -2.76
CA VAL A 176 7.13 -10.16 -3.33
C VAL A 176 6.26 -9.45 -4.39
N TYR A 177 6.24 -8.12 -4.39
CA TYR A 177 5.57 -7.27 -5.38
C TYR A 177 6.55 -6.66 -6.37
N ASP A 178 7.73 -7.26 -6.61
CA ASP A 178 8.66 -6.76 -7.62
C ASP A 178 8.06 -6.82 -9.04
N HIS A 179 7.80 -5.64 -9.59
CA HIS A 179 7.13 -5.45 -10.88
C HIS A 179 7.98 -5.84 -12.09
N ARG A 180 9.30 -5.97 -11.93
CA ARG A 180 10.23 -6.12 -13.06
C ARG A 180 9.93 -7.36 -13.89
N ALA A 181 9.66 -8.48 -13.23
CA ALA A 181 9.34 -9.74 -13.90
C ALA A 181 8.04 -9.62 -14.71
N LEU A 182 6.94 -9.17 -14.09
CA LEU A 182 5.65 -9.03 -14.76
C LEU A 182 5.72 -8.08 -15.96
N ALA A 183 6.39 -6.93 -15.80
CA ALA A 183 6.55 -5.97 -16.89
C ALA A 183 7.35 -6.55 -18.07
N SER A 184 8.48 -7.21 -17.79
CA SER A 184 9.39 -7.71 -18.84
C SER A 184 8.95 -8.99 -19.52
N GLU A 185 8.22 -9.86 -18.82
CA GLU A 185 7.74 -11.12 -19.39
C GLU A 185 6.45 -10.90 -20.19
N GLU A 186 5.53 -10.06 -19.72
CA GLU A 186 4.20 -9.92 -20.32
C GLU A 186 4.03 -8.66 -21.19
N ASN A 187 5.08 -7.84 -21.34
CA ASN A 187 5.05 -6.59 -22.12
C ASN A 187 3.92 -5.63 -21.71
N VAL A 188 3.70 -5.48 -20.42
CA VAL A 188 2.73 -4.54 -19.83
C VAL A 188 3.45 -3.47 -19.01
N ILE A 189 2.81 -2.30 -18.86
CA ILE A 189 3.23 -1.34 -17.85
C ILE A 189 2.69 -1.80 -16.50
N VAL A 190 3.55 -1.91 -15.51
CA VAL A 190 3.13 -2.25 -14.14
C VAL A 190 3.25 -1.01 -13.28
N VAL A 191 2.17 -0.69 -12.56
CA VAL A 191 2.08 0.46 -11.65
C VAL A 191 1.74 -0.05 -10.26
N SER A 192 2.31 0.52 -9.22
CA SER A 192 1.84 0.33 -7.85
C SER A 192 1.74 1.67 -7.13
N LEU A 193 0.91 1.72 -6.10
CA LEU A 193 0.68 2.93 -5.32
C LEU A 193 0.71 2.65 -3.83
N GLN A 194 1.17 3.63 -3.08
CA GLN A 194 0.95 3.72 -1.64
C GLN A 194 -0.40 4.37 -1.36
N TYR A 195 -1.11 3.88 -0.35
CA TYR A 195 -2.29 4.52 0.22
C TYR A 195 -2.21 4.45 1.74
N ARG A 196 -2.77 5.44 2.45
CA ARG A 196 -2.78 5.40 3.91
C ARG A 196 -3.58 4.21 4.42
N VAL A 197 -3.02 3.54 5.42
CA VAL A 197 -3.61 2.40 6.13
C VAL A 197 -3.92 2.78 7.58
N ALA A 198 -4.49 1.84 8.33
CA ALA A 198 -4.82 1.93 9.75
C ALA A 198 -5.74 3.13 10.05
N SER A 199 -5.75 3.63 11.29
CA SER A 199 -6.48 4.84 11.64
C SER A 199 -6.09 6.04 10.78
N LEU A 200 -4.83 6.14 10.34
CA LEU A 200 -4.35 7.26 9.51
C LEU A 200 -5.06 7.36 8.16
N GLY A 201 -5.52 6.21 7.61
CA GLY A 201 -6.28 6.12 6.37
C GLY A 201 -7.79 5.99 6.56
N PHE A 202 -8.26 5.48 7.71
CA PHE A 202 -9.65 5.04 7.88
C PHE A 202 -10.34 5.55 9.16
N LEU A 203 -9.75 6.51 9.89
CA LEU A 203 -10.44 7.18 10.99
C LEU A 203 -11.73 7.86 10.49
N PHE A 204 -12.84 7.55 11.17
CA PHE A 204 -14.15 8.10 10.86
C PHE A 204 -14.82 8.61 12.13
N LEU A 205 -15.25 9.88 12.10
CA LEU A 205 -16.08 10.49 13.16
C LEU A 205 -17.34 11.14 12.59
N GLY A 206 -17.61 10.98 11.29
CA GLY A 206 -18.74 11.63 10.63
C GLY A 206 -18.63 13.16 10.54
N THR A 207 -17.42 13.71 10.72
CA THR A 207 -17.11 15.14 10.60
C THR A 207 -16.25 15.43 9.36
N PRO A 208 -16.23 16.68 8.86
CA PRO A 208 -15.35 17.06 7.75
C PRO A 208 -13.85 16.84 8.04
N GLU A 209 -13.45 16.87 9.31
CA GLU A 209 -12.07 16.70 9.76
C GLU A 209 -11.59 15.24 9.78
N ALA A 210 -12.51 14.29 9.93
CA ALA A 210 -12.29 12.85 9.91
C ALA A 210 -13.43 12.15 9.15
N PRO A 211 -13.50 12.35 7.81
CA PRO A 211 -14.62 11.92 6.99
C PRO A 211 -14.63 10.41 6.69
N GLY A 212 -13.59 9.68 7.09
CA GLY A 212 -13.37 8.28 6.69
C GLY A 212 -12.86 8.14 5.26
N ASN A 213 -12.52 6.89 4.91
CA ASN A 213 -12.11 6.48 3.56
C ASN A 213 -10.91 7.24 2.97
N ALA A 214 -10.09 7.93 3.76
CA ALA A 214 -8.95 8.71 3.25
C ALA A 214 -7.99 7.84 2.42
N GLY A 215 -7.74 6.59 2.84
CA GLY A 215 -6.98 5.61 2.06
C GLY A 215 -7.62 5.23 0.71
N LEU A 216 -8.96 5.20 0.59
CA LEU A 216 -9.63 4.97 -0.71
C LEU A 216 -9.56 6.20 -1.61
N PHE A 217 -9.57 7.40 -1.03
CA PHE A 217 -9.36 8.63 -1.79
C PHE A 217 -7.90 8.80 -2.23
N ASP A 218 -6.93 8.29 -1.47
CA ASP A 218 -5.53 8.16 -1.88
C ASP A 218 -5.43 7.29 -3.14
N GLN A 219 -6.03 6.10 -3.12
CA GLN A 219 -6.12 5.22 -4.28
C GLN A 219 -6.82 5.92 -5.46
N ASN A 220 -7.97 6.57 -5.25
CA ASN A 220 -8.68 7.30 -6.31
C ASN A 220 -7.82 8.41 -6.95
N LEU A 221 -7.08 9.17 -6.15
CA LEU A 221 -6.20 10.22 -6.65
C LEU A 221 -5.03 9.64 -7.47
N ALA A 222 -4.47 8.52 -7.04
CA ALA A 222 -3.47 7.79 -7.81
C ALA A 222 -4.03 7.23 -9.13
N LEU A 223 -5.27 6.72 -9.16
CA LEU A 223 -5.94 6.31 -10.40
C LEU A 223 -6.09 7.48 -11.38
N ARG A 224 -6.44 8.67 -10.89
CA ARG A 224 -6.48 9.89 -11.71
C ARG A 224 -5.10 10.25 -12.24
N TRP A 225 -4.07 10.17 -11.40
CA TRP A 225 -2.69 10.41 -11.82
C TRP A 225 -2.27 9.46 -12.95
N VAL A 226 -2.60 8.17 -12.85
CA VAL A 226 -2.30 7.17 -13.89
C VAL A 226 -3.03 7.52 -15.18
N ARG A 227 -4.34 7.78 -15.14
CA ARG A 227 -5.09 8.20 -16.33
C ARG A 227 -4.46 9.43 -17.01
N ASP A 228 -4.04 10.41 -16.21
CA ASP A 228 -3.53 11.68 -16.71
C ASP A 228 -2.08 11.56 -17.22
N ASN A 229 -1.29 10.58 -16.73
CA ASN A 229 0.16 10.50 -16.98
C ASN A 229 0.67 9.26 -17.72
N ILE A 230 0.01 8.11 -17.65
CA ILE A 230 0.63 6.81 -18.00
C ILE A 230 1.01 6.68 -19.47
N HIS A 231 0.38 7.44 -20.37
CA HIS A 231 0.75 7.49 -21.79
C HIS A 231 2.20 7.96 -22.02
N ARG A 232 2.74 8.79 -21.12
CA ARG A 232 4.12 9.28 -21.19
C ARG A 232 5.14 8.19 -20.89
N PHE A 233 4.71 7.10 -20.26
CA PHE A 233 5.50 5.91 -19.93
C PHE A 233 5.28 4.77 -20.95
N GLY A 234 4.44 4.98 -21.98
CA GLY A 234 4.12 3.97 -22.99
C GLY A 234 2.85 3.16 -22.73
N GLY A 235 2.09 3.48 -21.67
CA GLY A 235 0.82 2.81 -21.34
C GLY A 235 -0.39 3.44 -22.04
N ASP A 236 -1.46 2.69 -22.19
CA ASP A 236 -2.74 3.19 -22.67
C ASP A 236 -3.67 3.51 -21.48
N PRO A 237 -4.04 4.77 -21.25
CA PRO A 237 -4.92 5.14 -20.13
C PRO A 237 -6.32 4.54 -20.23
N SER A 238 -6.74 4.02 -21.39
CA SER A 238 -8.01 3.31 -21.57
C SER A 238 -7.91 1.80 -21.30
N ARG A 239 -6.70 1.26 -21.07
CA ARG A 239 -6.43 -0.17 -20.85
C ARG A 239 -5.78 -0.43 -19.48
N VAL A 240 -6.31 0.24 -18.45
CA VAL A 240 -5.89 0.05 -17.06
C VAL A 240 -6.69 -1.10 -16.44
N THR A 241 -6.01 -2.15 -16.01
CA THR A 241 -6.57 -3.24 -15.20
C THR A 241 -6.11 -3.05 -13.76
N LEU A 242 -7.06 -2.89 -12.84
CA LEU A 242 -6.75 -2.91 -11.42
C LEU A 242 -6.60 -4.35 -10.96
N PHE A 243 -5.58 -4.65 -10.17
CA PHE A 243 -5.43 -5.95 -9.52
C PHE A 243 -4.93 -5.78 -8.09
N GLY A 244 -5.43 -6.63 -7.20
CA GLY A 244 -5.12 -6.57 -5.79
C GLY A 244 -5.47 -7.88 -5.09
N GLU A 245 -4.91 -8.03 -3.91
CA GLU A 245 -5.09 -9.20 -3.04
C GLU A 245 -5.61 -8.77 -1.67
N SER A 246 -6.45 -9.60 -1.02
CA SER A 246 -7.01 -9.33 0.31
C SER A 246 -7.69 -7.94 0.37
N ALA A 247 -7.27 -7.06 1.28
CA ALA A 247 -7.78 -5.68 1.38
C ALA A 247 -7.54 -4.86 0.09
N GLY A 248 -6.51 -5.19 -0.69
CA GLY A 248 -6.30 -4.66 -2.03
C GLY A 248 -7.36 -5.13 -3.03
N ALA A 249 -7.75 -6.41 -2.99
CA ALA A 249 -8.87 -6.93 -3.79
C ALA A 249 -10.21 -6.28 -3.38
N VAL A 250 -10.43 -6.08 -2.08
CA VAL A 250 -11.56 -5.28 -1.58
C VAL A 250 -11.49 -3.87 -2.16
N SER A 251 -10.36 -3.19 -2.09
CA SER A 251 -10.17 -1.85 -2.68
C SER A 251 -10.52 -1.81 -4.17
N VAL A 252 -10.03 -2.76 -4.96
CA VAL A 252 -10.39 -2.93 -6.38
C VAL A 252 -11.90 -3.06 -6.57
N SER A 253 -12.54 -3.89 -5.74
CA SER A 253 -14.00 -4.06 -5.81
C SER A 253 -14.75 -2.78 -5.45
N LEU A 254 -14.29 -2.02 -4.46
CA LEU A 254 -14.93 -0.75 -4.10
C LEU A 254 -14.76 0.29 -5.20
N HIS A 255 -13.67 0.26 -5.98
CA HIS A 255 -13.56 1.08 -7.19
C HIS A 255 -14.51 0.66 -8.33
N LEU A 256 -14.91 -0.61 -8.42
CA LEU A 256 -15.99 -1.04 -9.34
C LEU A 256 -17.36 -0.48 -8.92
N LEU A 257 -17.56 -0.25 -7.62
CA LEU A 257 -18.81 0.27 -7.05
C LEU A 257 -18.84 1.81 -7.05
N SER A 258 -17.76 2.47 -6.67
CA SER A 258 -17.71 3.92 -6.51
C SER A 258 -17.96 4.67 -7.81
N ALA A 259 -18.79 5.71 -7.75
CA ALA A 259 -18.99 6.63 -8.87
C ALA A 259 -17.71 7.44 -9.19
N LEU A 260 -16.90 7.75 -8.17
CA LEU A 260 -15.70 8.59 -8.32
C LEU A 260 -14.57 7.91 -9.11
N SER A 261 -14.55 6.58 -9.14
CA SER A 261 -13.52 5.78 -9.84
C SER A 261 -14.02 5.13 -11.13
N ARG A 262 -15.32 5.20 -11.42
CA ARG A 262 -15.99 4.39 -12.45
C ARG A 262 -15.33 4.45 -13.84
N ASP A 263 -14.86 5.64 -14.20
CA ASP A 263 -14.28 5.96 -15.51
C ASP A 263 -12.74 6.06 -15.48
N LEU A 264 -12.09 5.63 -14.40
CA LEU A 264 -10.63 5.72 -14.25
C LEU A 264 -9.87 4.45 -14.67
N PHE A 265 -10.58 3.36 -14.94
CA PHE A 265 -9.98 2.09 -15.31
C PHE A 265 -10.91 1.25 -16.18
N GLN A 266 -10.35 0.19 -16.76
CA GLN A 266 -11.04 -0.73 -17.66
C GLN A 266 -11.53 -1.97 -16.90
N ARG A 267 -10.63 -2.83 -16.42
CA ARG A 267 -10.92 -4.18 -15.90
C ARG A 267 -10.43 -4.38 -14.46
N ALA A 268 -10.83 -5.48 -13.84
CA ALA A 268 -10.47 -5.80 -12.45
C ALA A 268 -10.05 -7.27 -12.23
N ILE A 269 -9.05 -7.47 -11.39
CA ILE A 269 -8.63 -8.76 -10.85
C ILE A 269 -8.69 -8.70 -9.31
N LEU A 270 -9.34 -9.68 -8.69
CA LEU A 270 -9.64 -9.68 -7.25
C LEU A 270 -9.21 -11.01 -6.63
N GLN A 271 -8.03 -11.02 -6.01
CA GLN A 271 -7.46 -12.22 -5.38
C GLN A 271 -7.88 -12.28 -3.90
N SER A 272 -8.68 -13.28 -3.51
CA SER A 272 -9.03 -13.54 -2.10
C SER A 272 -9.66 -12.36 -1.35
N GLY A 273 -10.45 -11.52 -2.02
CA GLY A 273 -11.16 -10.41 -1.39
C GLY A 273 -12.36 -9.91 -2.19
N SER A 274 -13.39 -9.45 -1.47
CA SER A 274 -14.70 -9.04 -2.02
C SER A 274 -15.32 -7.97 -1.12
N PRO A 275 -16.12 -7.02 -1.65
CA PRO A 275 -16.64 -5.92 -0.85
C PRO A 275 -17.75 -6.37 0.10
N THR A 276 -18.20 -7.62 -0.01
CA THR A 276 -19.20 -8.22 0.88
C THR A 276 -18.58 -9.05 2.01
N ALA A 277 -17.24 -9.14 2.08
CA ALA A 277 -16.59 -9.82 3.20
C ALA A 277 -16.94 -9.10 4.52
N PRO A 278 -17.15 -9.82 5.64
CA PRO A 278 -17.55 -9.22 6.91
C PRO A 278 -16.59 -8.14 7.42
N TRP A 279 -15.30 -8.27 7.10
CA TRP A 279 -14.23 -7.38 7.53
C TRP A 279 -13.96 -6.22 6.55
N ALA A 280 -14.58 -6.23 5.37
CA ALA A 280 -14.30 -5.27 4.32
C ALA A 280 -14.79 -3.85 4.67
N LEU A 281 -15.90 -3.76 5.41
CA LEU A 281 -16.51 -2.51 5.81
C LEU A 281 -16.94 -2.57 7.28
N VAL A 282 -17.05 -1.40 7.90
CA VAL A 282 -17.65 -1.22 9.23
C VAL A 282 -18.80 -0.20 9.16
N SER A 283 -19.77 -0.31 10.06
CA SER A 283 -20.86 0.67 10.15
C SER A 283 -20.32 2.03 10.60
N ARG A 284 -20.99 3.11 10.20
CA ARG A 284 -20.62 4.49 10.64
C ARG A 284 -20.64 4.62 12.17
N GLU A 285 -21.60 3.97 12.82
CA GLU A 285 -21.75 3.97 14.27
C GLU A 285 -20.55 3.32 14.95
N GLU A 286 -20.21 2.08 14.58
CA GLU A 286 -19.07 1.37 15.17
C GLU A 286 -17.74 2.05 14.82
N ALA A 287 -17.59 2.58 13.61
CA ALA A 287 -16.39 3.34 13.23
C ALA A 287 -16.18 4.58 14.11
N THR A 288 -17.26 5.29 14.43
CA THR A 288 -17.23 6.46 15.33
C THR A 288 -16.80 6.02 16.73
N LEU A 289 -17.37 4.93 17.25
CA LEU A 289 -17.00 4.39 18.57
C LEU A 289 -15.53 3.95 18.62
N ARG A 290 -15.02 3.28 17.59
CA ARG A 290 -13.61 2.87 17.50
C ARG A 290 -12.66 4.07 17.44
N ALA A 291 -13.02 5.12 16.71
CA ALA A 291 -12.24 6.36 16.69
C ALA A 291 -12.18 7.02 18.08
N LEU A 292 -13.29 7.04 18.82
CA LEU A 292 -13.33 7.56 20.19
C LEU A 292 -12.56 6.66 21.18
N ARG A 293 -12.62 5.33 21.04
CA ARG A 293 -11.78 4.40 21.83
C ARG A 293 -10.29 4.62 21.58
N LEU A 294 -9.89 4.85 20.33
CA LEU A 294 -8.51 5.21 20.02
C LEU A 294 -8.13 6.55 20.68
N ALA A 295 -9.00 7.56 20.61
CA ALA A 295 -8.78 8.83 21.29
C ALA A 295 -8.60 8.63 22.81
N GLU A 296 -9.44 7.83 23.45
CA GLU A 296 -9.31 7.46 24.86
C GLU A 296 -7.96 6.76 25.13
N ALA A 297 -7.63 5.72 24.36
CA ALA A 297 -6.42 4.91 24.54
C ALA A 297 -5.12 5.74 24.44
N VAL A 298 -5.11 6.79 23.62
CA VAL A 298 -3.94 7.68 23.47
C VAL A 298 -4.02 8.94 24.34
N GLY A 299 -5.00 9.04 25.24
CA GLY A 299 -5.15 10.16 26.17
C GLY A 299 -5.59 11.46 25.48
N CYS A 300 -6.56 11.38 24.58
CA CYS A 300 -7.26 12.51 23.96
C CYS A 300 -8.70 12.64 24.46
N PRO A 301 -9.34 13.82 24.32
CA PRO A 301 -10.78 13.97 24.52
C PRO A 301 -11.55 13.00 23.62
N HIS A 302 -12.58 12.37 24.18
CA HIS A 302 -13.35 11.30 23.53
C HIS A 302 -14.87 11.43 23.77
N GLU A 303 -15.34 12.65 24.05
CA GLU A 303 -16.77 12.94 24.19
C GLU A 303 -17.45 13.02 22.80
N PRO A 304 -18.53 12.24 22.55
CA PRO A 304 -19.26 12.31 21.27
C PRO A 304 -19.84 13.69 20.94
N SER A 305 -20.03 14.54 21.94
CA SER A 305 -20.56 15.91 21.78
C SER A 305 -19.52 16.92 21.33
N LYS A 306 -18.21 16.60 21.38
CA LYS A 306 -17.09 17.52 21.07
C LYS A 306 -16.02 16.85 20.21
N LEU A 307 -16.43 16.37 19.04
CA LEU A 307 -15.56 15.63 18.13
C LEU A 307 -14.39 16.47 17.57
N SER A 308 -14.52 17.80 17.56
CA SER A 308 -13.41 18.70 17.18
C SER A 308 -12.18 18.49 18.04
N ASP A 309 -12.38 18.42 19.35
CA ASP A 309 -11.32 18.35 20.36
C ASP A 309 -10.60 17.00 20.27
N ALA A 310 -11.36 15.94 19.98
CA ALA A 310 -10.82 14.61 19.72
C ALA A 310 -9.91 14.61 18.49
N VAL A 311 -10.38 15.13 17.34
CA VAL A 311 -9.59 15.15 16.10
C VAL A 311 -8.36 16.04 16.22
N GLU A 312 -8.48 17.21 16.84
CA GLU A 312 -7.36 18.13 17.04
C GLU A 312 -6.26 17.47 17.89
N CYS A 313 -6.63 16.85 19.00
CA CYS A 313 -5.68 16.12 19.83
C CYS A 313 -5.04 14.93 19.08
N LEU A 314 -5.84 14.13 18.36
CA LEU A 314 -5.35 12.99 17.59
C LEU A 314 -4.35 13.41 16.49
N ARG A 315 -4.54 14.58 15.86
CA ARG A 315 -3.57 15.12 14.88
C ARG A 315 -2.23 15.50 15.52
N GLY A 316 -2.23 15.87 16.79
CA GLY A 316 -1.03 16.20 17.56
C GLY A 316 -0.26 15.00 18.08
N LYS A 317 -0.81 13.78 18.01
CA LYS A 317 -0.13 12.56 18.49
C LYS A 317 0.95 12.08 17.52
N ASP A 318 1.91 11.36 18.06
CA ASP A 318 2.86 10.60 17.24
C ASP A 318 2.10 9.52 16.42
N PRO A 319 2.37 9.38 15.11
CA PRO A 319 1.61 8.46 14.27
C PRO A 319 1.86 6.98 14.63
N HIS A 320 3.03 6.63 15.17
CA HIS A 320 3.30 5.27 15.65
C HIS A 320 2.52 4.96 16.93
N VAL A 321 2.38 5.94 17.82
CA VAL A 321 1.54 5.81 19.02
C VAL A 321 0.08 5.55 18.63
N LEU A 322 -0.42 6.21 17.58
CA LEU A 322 -1.78 5.96 17.09
C LEU A 322 -1.95 4.50 16.64
N VAL A 323 -1.14 4.03 15.68
CA VAL A 323 -1.33 2.69 15.09
C VAL A 323 -1.09 1.55 16.09
N ASN A 324 -0.22 1.76 17.07
CA ASN A 324 0.05 0.78 18.13
C ASN A 324 -1.08 0.67 19.19
N ASN A 325 -2.02 1.62 19.22
CA ASN A 325 -3.12 1.65 20.20
C ASN A 325 -4.51 1.40 19.57
N GLU A 326 -4.55 0.81 18.37
CA GLU A 326 -5.81 0.51 17.66
C GLU A 326 -6.45 -0.81 18.10
N TRP A 327 -5.64 -1.76 18.57
CA TRP A 327 -6.04 -3.14 18.80
C TRP A 327 -6.57 -3.34 20.23
N GLY A 328 -7.90 -3.32 20.36
CA GLY A 328 -8.63 -3.70 21.58
C GLY A 328 -9.15 -5.14 21.53
N THR A 329 -10.32 -5.38 22.11
CA THR A 329 -11.00 -6.69 22.04
C THR A 329 -11.77 -6.83 20.73
N LEU A 330 -11.15 -7.47 19.74
CA LEU A 330 -11.73 -7.77 18.42
C LEU A 330 -11.73 -9.27 18.18
N GLY A 331 -12.70 -9.77 17.41
CA GLY A 331 -12.73 -11.17 16.97
C GLY A 331 -11.68 -11.48 15.90
N ILE A 332 -11.58 -12.75 15.51
CA ILE A 332 -10.76 -13.15 14.37
C ILE A 332 -11.23 -12.45 13.08
N CYS A 333 -10.28 -12.02 12.26
CA CYS A 333 -10.55 -11.31 11.01
C CYS A 333 -11.44 -10.06 11.20
N GLU A 334 -11.36 -9.39 12.34
CA GLU A 334 -11.99 -8.07 12.54
C GLU A 334 -10.92 -7.01 12.70
N PHE A 335 -10.86 -6.08 11.74
CA PHE A 335 -9.86 -5.01 11.74
C PHE A 335 -10.48 -3.70 12.27
N PRO A 336 -9.75 -2.91 13.07
CA PRO A 336 -10.32 -1.75 13.78
C PRO A 336 -10.76 -0.63 12.83
N PHE A 337 -9.90 -0.26 11.88
CA PHE A 337 -10.14 0.87 10.97
C PHE A 337 -10.13 0.37 9.51
N VAL A 338 -11.33 0.30 8.92
CA VAL A 338 -11.60 -0.22 7.57
C VAL A 338 -12.56 0.73 6.83
N PRO A 339 -12.81 0.53 5.52
CA PRO A 339 -13.80 1.33 4.79
C PRO A 339 -15.18 1.48 5.45
N VAL A 340 -15.82 2.62 5.20
CA VAL A 340 -17.17 2.96 5.66
C VAL A 340 -18.04 3.43 4.48
N VAL A 341 -19.36 3.43 4.64
CA VAL A 341 -20.26 4.14 3.71
C VAL A 341 -20.28 5.62 4.10
N ASP A 342 -19.51 6.44 3.39
CA ASP A 342 -19.22 7.83 3.74
C ASP A 342 -20.22 8.83 3.13
N GLY A 343 -20.85 8.49 2.00
CA GLY A 343 -21.74 9.35 1.23
C GLY A 343 -21.09 10.02 0.03
N ALA A 344 -19.77 9.86 -0.17
CA ALA A 344 -19.04 10.41 -1.31
C ALA A 344 -18.33 9.33 -2.12
N PHE A 345 -17.47 8.51 -1.52
CA PHE A 345 -16.86 7.39 -2.21
C PHE A 345 -17.86 6.25 -2.42
N LEU A 346 -18.62 5.91 -1.37
CA LEU A 346 -19.79 5.02 -1.42
C LEU A 346 -20.96 5.71 -0.72
N ASP A 347 -22.13 5.72 -1.36
CA ASP A 347 -23.37 6.26 -0.80
C ASP A 347 -24.33 5.17 -0.31
N GLU A 348 -24.00 3.90 -0.52
CA GLU A 348 -24.74 2.74 -0.03
C GLU A 348 -23.82 1.55 0.26
N THR A 349 -24.38 0.52 0.91
CA THR A 349 -23.61 -0.69 1.21
C THR A 349 -23.34 -1.49 -0.07
N PRO A 350 -22.21 -2.21 -0.15
CA PRO A 350 -21.89 -3.05 -1.30
C PRO A 350 -22.98 -4.05 -1.67
N GLN A 351 -23.65 -4.64 -0.67
CA GLN A 351 -24.76 -5.58 -0.89
C GLN A 351 -25.92 -4.91 -1.64
N ARG A 352 -26.25 -3.64 -1.35
CA ARG A 352 -27.29 -2.90 -2.06
C ARG A 352 -26.88 -2.55 -3.49
N SER A 353 -25.63 -2.13 -3.71
CA SER A 353 -25.13 -1.87 -5.06
C SER A 353 -25.14 -3.13 -5.93
N LEU A 354 -24.74 -4.28 -5.37
CA LEU A 354 -24.79 -5.57 -6.06
C LEU A 354 -26.23 -6.01 -6.37
N ALA A 355 -27.11 -5.98 -5.37
CA ALA A 355 -28.52 -6.38 -5.52
C ALA A 355 -29.27 -5.53 -6.56
N SER A 356 -28.92 -4.25 -6.67
CA SER A 356 -29.53 -3.31 -7.63
C SER A 356 -28.80 -3.21 -8.97
N GLY A 357 -27.69 -3.94 -9.16
CA GLY A 357 -26.91 -3.90 -10.40
C GLY A 357 -26.06 -2.64 -10.60
N ARG A 358 -25.89 -1.79 -9.59
CA ARG A 358 -25.15 -0.51 -9.61
C ARG A 358 -23.63 -0.67 -9.46
N PHE A 359 -23.02 -1.33 -10.43
CA PHE A 359 -21.57 -1.52 -10.50
C PHE A 359 -21.07 -1.37 -11.92
N LYS A 360 -19.76 -1.12 -12.10
CA LYS A 360 -19.13 -1.03 -13.43
C LYS A 360 -19.39 -2.31 -14.24
N LYS A 361 -19.86 -2.17 -15.47
CA LYS A 361 -20.03 -3.29 -16.40
C LYS A 361 -18.71 -3.54 -17.13
N THR A 362 -17.95 -4.50 -16.63
CA THR A 362 -16.64 -4.88 -17.19
C THR A 362 -16.32 -6.33 -16.82
N GLU A 363 -15.31 -6.90 -17.46
CA GLU A 363 -14.77 -8.21 -17.14
C GLU A 363 -14.03 -8.22 -15.80
N ILE A 364 -14.17 -9.34 -15.08
CA ILE A 364 -13.54 -9.61 -13.79
C ILE A 364 -12.81 -10.96 -13.84
N LEU A 365 -11.65 -11.03 -13.19
CA LEU A 365 -11.00 -12.30 -12.83
C LEU A 365 -10.91 -12.35 -11.30
N THR A 366 -11.34 -13.44 -10.68
CA THR A 366 -11.32 -13.56 -9.22
C THR A 366 -11.14 -15.03 -8.81
N GLY A 367 -10.72 -15.26 -7.57
CA GLY A 367 -10.51 -16.60 -7.03
C GLY A 367 -10.10 -16.56 -5.56
N SER A 368 -9.92 -17.76 -5.01
CA SER A 368 -9.53 -18.01 -3.61
C SER A 368 -8.50 -19.13 -3.57
N ASN A 369 -7.70 -19.14 -2.51
CA ASN A 369 -6.80 -20.25 -2.17
C ASN A 369 -7.56 -21.35 -1.41
N THR A 370 -6.95 -22.52 -1.27
CA THR A 370 -7.54 -23.67 -0.57
C THR A 370 -7.59 -23.46 0.96
N GLU A 371 -6.55 -22.85 1.55
CA GLU A 371 -6.41 -22.68 3.01
C GLU A 371 -6.44 -21.20 3.47
N GLU A 372 -7.45 -20.42 3.08
CA GLU A 372 -7.55 -18.99 3.41
C GLU A 372 -7.54 -18.68 4.92
N GLY A 373 -8.04 -19.61 5.75
CA GLY A 373 -8.26 -19.36 7.18
C GLY A 373 -7.02 -19.53 8.05
N TYR A 374 -6.07 -20.41 7.69
CA TYR A 374 -5.02 -20.83 8.62
C TYR A 374 -4.11 -19.68 9.05
N TYR A 375 -3.75 -18.78 8.13
CA TYR A 375 -2.93 -17.61 8.46
C TYR A 375 -3.55 -16.83 9.62
N PHE A 376 -4.83 -16.50 9.56
CA PHE A 376 -5.49 -15.72 10.61
C PHE A 376 -5.68 -16.50 11.91
N ILE A 377 -5.95 -17.81 11.83
CA ILE A 377 -6.12 -18.63 13.04
C ILE A 377 -4.80 -18.78 13.79
N ILE A 378 -3.66 -18.89 13.09
CA ILE A 378 -2.32 -18.97 13.69
C ILE A 378 -2.00 -17.71 14.54
N TYR A 379 -2.39 -16.53 14.07
CA TYR A 379 -2.18 -15.27 14.82
C TYR A 379 -3.23 -15.03 15.92
N TYR A 380 -4.39 -15.69 15.84
CA TYR A 380 -5.49 -15.46 16.77
C TYR A 380 -5.55 -16.51 17.91
N LEU A 381 -5.47 -17.80 17.58
CA LEU A 381 -5.49 -18.91 18.54
C LEU A 381 -4.07 -19.46 18.76
N THR A 382 -3.18 -18.62 19.26
CA THR A 382 -1.72 -18.88 19.33
C THR A 382 -1.34 -20.12 20.12
N GLU A 383 -2.13 -20.49 21.14
CA GLU A 383 -1.89 -21.68 21.97
C GLU A 383 -2.34 -22.98 21.28
N LEU A 384 -3.45 -22.90 20.52
CA LEU A 384 -4.03 -24.06 19.84
C LEU A 384 -3.28 -24.38 18.54
N LEU A 385 -3.08 -23.39 17.68
CA LEU A 385 -2.37 -23.54 16.41
C LEU A 385 -1.00 -22.86 16.47
N ARG A 386 -0.11 -23.45 17.25
CA ARG A 386 1.32 -23.06 17.30
C ARG A 386 1.96 -23.23 15.93
N LYS A 387 2.91 -22.36 15.58
CA LYS A 387 3.66 -22.41 14.31
C LYS A 387 4.77 -23.49 14.36
N GLU A 388 4.35 -24.74 14.52
CA GLU A 388 5.18 -25.94 14.67
C GLU A 388 4.70 -27.05 13.72
N GLU A 389 5.55 -28.04 13.45
CA GLU A 389 5.20 -29.20 12.64
C GLU A 389 4.31 -30.17 13.42
N GLY A 390 3.40 -30.85 12.72
CA GLY A 390 2.59 -31.93 13.29
C GLY A 390 1.53 -31.50 14.31
N VAL A 391 1.12 -30.22 14.31
CA VAL A 391 0.00 -29.74 15.14
C VAL A 391 -1.30 -30.42 14.71
N THR A 392 -2.07 -30.89 15.70
CA THR A 392 -3.38 -31.51 15.51
C THR A 392 -4.38 -30.86 16.45
N VAL A 393 -5.68 -30.95 16.12
CA VAL A 393 -6.77 -30.41 16.94
C VAL A 393 -7.69 -31.55 17.32
N THR A 394 -7.85 -31.79 18.61
CA THR A 394 -8.80 -32.78 19.13
C THR A 394 -10.24 -32.31 18.94
N ARG A 395 -11.21 -33.23 19.04
CA ARG A 395 -12.62 -32.87 18.92
C ARG A 395 -13.06 -31.86 19.99
N GLU A 396 -12.54 -31.95 21.21
CA GLU A 396 -12.87 -31.03 22.29
C GLU A 396 -12.36 -29.62 22.01
N GLU A 397 -11.09 -29.50 21.61
CA GLU A 397 -10.49 -28.22 21.20
C GLU A 397 -11.22 -27.60 20.01
N PHE A 398 -11.63 -28.41 19.02
CA PHE A 398 -12.43 -27.94 17.89
C PHE A 398 -13.75 -27.30 18.35
N LEU A 399 -14.49 -27.97 19.26
CA LEU A 399 -15.77 -27.44 19.75
C LEU A 399 -15.60 -26.11 20.50
N GLN A 400 -14.49 -25.97 21.24
CA GLN A 400 -14.14 -24.71 21.89
C GLN A 400 -13.74 -23.63 20.88
N ALA A 401 -12.92 -23.97 19.88
CA ALA A 401 -12.50 -23.05 18.82
C ALA A 401 -13.70 -22.49 18.03
N VAL A 402 -14.72 -23.30 17.72
CA VAL A 402 -15.95 -22.82 17.06
C VAL A 402 -16.64 -21.71 17.88
N ARG A 403 -16.56 -21.77 19.21
CA ARG A 403 -17.12 -20.71 20.06
C ARG A 403 -16.29 -19.43 20.00
N GLU A 404 -14.96 -19.55 20.02
CA GLU A 404 -14.03 -18.42 20.04
C GLU A 404 -13.94 -17.70 18.69
N LEU A 405 -14.01 -18.46 17.59
CA LEU A 405 -13.97 -17.95 16.21
C LEU A 405 -15.32 -17.39 15.74
N ASN A 406 -16.42 -17.73 16.42
CA ASN A 406 -17.76 -17.23 16.12
C ASN A 406 -18.47 -16.66 17.38
N PRO A 407 -17.92 -15.61 18.01
CA PRO A 407 -18.41 -15.13 19.30
C PRO A 407 -19.81 -14.48 19.25
N TYR A 408 -20.25 -14.03 18.06
CA TYR A 408 -21.50 -13.26 17.90
C TYR A 408 -22.75 -14.09 17.57
N VAL A 409 -22.60 -15.37 17.25
CA VAL A 409 -23.77 -16.21 16.89
C VAL A 409 -24.43 -16.84 18.12
N ASN A 410 -25.70 -17.21 18.00
CA ASN A 410 -26.42 -17.91 19.06
C ASN A 410 -26.04 -19.41 19.13
N GLY A 411 -26.56 -20.12 20.13
CA GLY A 411 -26.25 -21.54 20.34
C GLY A 411 -26.68 -22.46 19.18
N ALA A 412 -27.85 -22.21 18.58
CA ALA A 412 -28.35 -23.01 17.46
C ALA A 412 -27.48 -22.84 16.21
N ALA A 413 -27.07 -21.62 15.90
CA ALA A 413 -26.14 -21.33 14.81
C ALA A 413 -24.77 -21.97 15.04
N ARG A 414 -24.24 -21.96 16.27
CA ARG A 414 -23.00 -22.69 16.60
C ARG A 414 -23.12 -24.19 16.34
N GLN A 415 -24.24 -24.81 16.70
CA GLN A 415 -24.46 -26.24 16.43
C GLN A 415 -24.50 -26.54 14.92
N ALA A 416 -25.09 -25.65 14.13
CA ALA A 416 -25.06 -25.76 12.67
C ALA A 416 -23.62 -25.66 12.12
N ILE A 417 -22.81 -24.73 12.63
CA ILE A 417 -21.39 -24.60 12.25
C ILE A 417 -20.62 -25.89 12.60
N VAL A 418 -20.80 -26.41 13.81
CA VAL A 418 -20.15 -27.65 14.24
C VAL A 418 -20.50 -28.82 13.33
N PHE A 419 -21.77 -28.93 12.89
CA PHE A 419 -22.22 -30.00 12.01
C PHE A 419 -21.68 -29.89 10.57
N GLU A 420 -21.58 -28.66 10.04
CA GLU A 420 -21.09 -28.45 8.67
C GLU A 420 -19.57 -28.71 8.54
N TYR A 421 -18.79 -28.45 9.59
CA TYR A 421 -17.33 -28.53 9.58
C TYR A 421 -16.77 -29.73 10.38
N THR A 422 -17.51 -30.85 10.46
CA THR A 422 -17.08 -32.07 11.18
C THR A 422 -17.10 -33.34 10.36
#